data_AF-A0A239F368-F1
#
_entry.id   AF-A0A239F368-F1
#
_cell.length_a   1.000
_cell.length_b   1.000
_cell.length_c   1.000
_cell.angle_alpha   90.00
_cell.angle_beta   90.00
_cell.angle_gamma   90.00
#
_symmetry.space_group_name_H-M   'P 1'
#
loop_
_entity.id
_entity.type
_entity.pdbx_description
1 polymer ?
#
loop_
_entity_poly.entity_id
_entity_poly.type
_entity_poly.pdbx_seq_one_letter_code
_entity_poly.pdbx_strand_id
1 'polypeptide(L)'
;MTEATAKKTAAKRPARVADPLASVVAEVHGAAKGIGDLPSTLIGGHLPERGADNYRKRGDDWDRINQDREAVGRLGIDGLAVQVAFAAFGGRTLDEIRGGLVRLASLAVAAIGQIDREGK
;
A
#
# COMPACT_ATOMS: atom_id res chain seq x y z
N MET A 1 4.49 47.49 -49.11
CA MET A 1 3.77 46.90 -47.96
C MET A 1 4.09 45.42 -47.93
N THR A 2 4.84 44.94 -46.95
CA THR A 2 5.04 43.52 -46.69
C THR A 2 5.15 43.35 -45.19
N GLU A 3 4.04 42.97 -44.56
CA GLU A 3 3.97 42.62 -43.14
C GLU A 3 4.59 41.25 -42.92
N ALA A 4 5.65 41.20 -42.12
CA ALA A 4 6.23 39.97 -41.61
C ALA A 4 5.36 39.45 -40.45
N THR A 5 4.72 38.31 -40.66
CA THR A 5 3.88 37.66 -39.64
C THR A 5 4.77 37.02 -38.57
N ALA A 6 4.73 37.57 -37.36
CA ALA A 6 5.48 37.06 -36.21
C ALA A 6 4.98 35.66 -35.79
N LYS A 7 5.86 34.66 -35.81
CA LYS A 7 5.62 33.32 -35.27
C LYS A 7 5.38 33.41 -33.76
N LYS A 8 4.15 33.12 -33.32
CA LYS A 8 3.82 32.86 -31.91
C LYS A 8 4.59 31.64 -31.41
N THR A 9 5.60 31.85 -30.57
CA THR A 9 6.22 30.80 -29.76
C THR A 9 5.22 30.28 -28.74
N ALA A 10 4.93 28.98 -28.79
CA ALA A 10 4.07 28.29 -27.83
C ALA A 10 4.66 28.43 -26.41
N ALA A 11 3.87 28.95 -25.48
CA ALA A 11 4.26 29.08 -24.08
C ALA A 11 4.57 27.70 -23.50
N LYS A 12 5.77 27.52 -22.95
CA LYS A 12 6.15 26.33 -22.21
C LYS A 12 5.20 26.17 -21.03
N ARG A 13 4.40 25.11 -21.08
CA ARG A 13 3.50 24.71 -19.99
C ARG A 13 4.37 24.47 -18.73
N PRO A 14 3.99 25.02 -17.56
CA PRO A 14 4.77 24.85 -16.34
C PRO A 14 4.96 23.36 -16.05
N ALA A 15 6.18 22.98 -15.67
CA ALA A 15 6.49 21.61 -15.30
C ALA A 15 5.58 21.21 -14.13
N ARG A 16 4.78 20.15 -14.34
CA ARG A 16 3.93 19.61 -13.29
C ARG A 16 4.86 19.13 -12.17
N VAL A 17 4.71 19.69 -10.97
CA VAL A 17 5.41 19.20 -9.77
C VAL A 17 5.10 17.72 -9.66
N ALA A 18 6.13 16.88 -9.71
CA ALA A 18 5.96 15.45 -9.60
C ALA A 18 5.33 15.13 -8.24
N ASP A 19 4.23 14.39 -8.26
CA ASP A 19 3.57 13.91 -7.04
C ASP A 19 4.53 12.93 -6.33
N PRO A 20 4.98 13.21 -5.09
CA PRO A 20 5.86 12.30 -4.35
C PRO A 20 5.26 10.90 -4.16
N LEU A 21 3.93 10.79 -4.13
CA LEU A 21 3.25 9.50 -4.06
C LEU A 21 3.46 8.69 -5.35
N ALA A 22 3.55 9.37 -6.50
CA ALA A 22 3.73 8.72 -7.79
C ALA A 22 5.10 8.04 -7.92
N SER A 23 6.16 8.58 -7.30
CA SER A 23 7.46 7.91 -7.27
C SER A 23 7.43 6.63 -6.43
N VAL A 24 6.78 6.67 -5.25
CA VAL A 24 6.63 5.49 -4.40
C VAL A 24 5.83 4.39 -5.11
N VAL A 25 4.72 4.75 -5.77
CA VAL A 25 3.92 3.78 -6.52
C VAL A 25 4.70 3.18 -7.68
N ALA A 26 5.51 3.99 -8.38
CA ALA A 26 6.38 3.49 -9.45
C ALA A 26 7.43 2.50 -8.93
N GLU A 27 8.02 2.77 -7.77
CA GLU A 27 8.97 1.87 -7.10
C GLU A 27 8.30 0.54 -6.71
N VAL A 28 7.15 0.62 -6.03
CA VAL A 28 6.35 -0.57 -5.64
C VAL A 28 5.98 -1.41 -6.86
N HIS A 29 5.56 -0.76 -7.95
CA HIS A 29 5.22 -1.44 -9.20
C HIS A 29 6.45 -2.12 -9.84
N GLY A 30 7.62 -1.46 -9.80
CA GLY A 30 8.89 -2.06 -10.22
C GLY A 30 9.26 -3.30 -9.41
N ALA A 31 9.14 -3.21 -8.07
CA ALA A 31 9.38 -4.33 -7.17
C ALA A 31 8.41 -5.50 -7.41
N ALA A 32 7.11 -5.20 -7.60
CA ALA A 32 6.09 -6.20 -7.89
C ALA A 32 6.37 -6.98 -9.18
N LYS A 33 6.85 -6.30 -10.24
CA LYS A 33 7.26 -6.96 -11.49
C LYS A 33 8.43 -7.93 -11.29
N GLY A 34 9.34 -7.64 -10.37
CA GLY A 34 10.48 -8.50 -10.06
C GLY A 34 10.10 -9.79 -9.34
N ILE A 35 8.95 -9.82 -8.64
CA ILE A 35 8.46 -11.01 -7.94
C ILE A 35 7.95 -12.06 -8.95
N GLY A 36 7.34 -11.62 -10.05
CA GLY A 36 6.78 -12.53 -11.07
C GLY A 36 5.47 -13.21 -10.62
N ASP A 37 5.18 -14.36 -11.21
CA ASP A 37 3.94 -15.10 -10.95
C ASP A 37 3.97 -15.76 -9.57
N LEU A 38 2.90 -15.52 -8.79
CA LEU A 38 2.69 -16.16 -7.49
C LEU A 38 1.86 -17.44 -7.63
N PRO A 39 1.96 -18.39 -6.69
CA PRO A 39 1.02 -19.51 -6.61
C PRO A 39 -0.44 -19.03 -6.62
N SER A 40 -1.31 -19.79 -7.29
CA SER A 40 -2.74 -19.45 -7.37
C SER A 40 -3.45 -19.49 -6.01
N THR A 41 -2.92 -20.28 -5.07
CA THR A 41 -3.38 -20.33 -3.67
C THR A 41 -2.80 -19.17 -2.86
N LEU A 42 -3.68 -18.24 -2.46
CA LEU A 42 -3.33 -17.10 -1.60
C LEU A 42 -3.03 -17.49 -0.15
N ILE A 43 -3.56 -18.64 0.30
CA ILE A 43 -3.34 -19.21 1.63
C ILE A 43 -2.76 -20.61 1.43
N GLY A 44 -1.54 -20.82 1.89
CA GLY A 44 -0.84 -22.09 1.76
C GLY A 44 -1.06 -23.06 2.93
N GLY A 45 -0.31 -24.18 2.90
CA GLY A 45 -0.28 -25.19 3.96
C GLY A 45 -1.19 -26.40 3.70
N HIS A 46 -1.11 -27.39 4.60
CA HIS A 46 -1.84 -28.66 4.46
C HIS A 46 -3.37 -28.51 4.64
N LEU A 47 -3.82 -27.48 5.37
CA LEU A 47 -5.23 -27.16 5.60
C LEU A 47 -5.47 -25.64 5.44
N PRO A 48 -5.62 -25.14 4.20
CA PRO A 48 -5.74 -23.70 3.92
C PRO A 48 -6.89 -23.01 4.64
N GLU A 49 -8.07 -23.65 4.74
CA GLU A 49 -9.22 -23.06 5.43
C GLU A 49 -8.96 -22.87 6.93
N ARG A 50 -8.31 -23.86 7.57
CA ARG A 50 -7.87 -23.74 8.97
C ARG A 50 -6.80 -22.66 9.11
N GLY A 51 -5.97 -22.47 8.09
CA GLY A 51 -5.01 -21.37 8.00
C GLY A 51 -5.71 -20.00 8.02
N ALA A 52 -6.74 -19.83 7.18
CA ALA A 52 -7.56 -18.61 7.13
C ALA A 52 -8.21 -18.29 8.50
N ASP A 53 -8.78 -19.31 9.16
CA ASP A 53 -9.37 -19.13 10.48
C ASP A 53 -8.33 -18.76 11.55
N ASN A 54 -7.12 -19.32 11.47
CA ASN A 54 -6.03 -18.94 12.35
C ASN A 54 -5.61 -17.49 12.11
N TYR A 55 -5.54 -17.04 10.86
CA TYR A 55 -5.25 -15.65 10.53
C TYR A 55 -6.31 -14.70 11.05
N ARG A 56 -7.60 -15.07 10.97
CA ARG A 56 -8.69 -14.27 11.54
C ARG A 56 -8.51 -14.07 13.05
N LYS A 57 -8.26 -15.16 13.79
CA LYS A 57 -8.00 -15.10 15.24
C LYS A 57 -6.79 -14.24 15.57
N ARG A 58 -5.70 -14.35 14.80
CA ARG A 58 -4.51 -13.50 14.98
C ARG A 58 -4.81 -12.04 14.65
N GLY A 59 -5.68 -11.76 13.68
CA GLY A 59 -6.17 -10.42 13.39
C GLY A 59 -6.89 -9.81 14.58
N ASP A 60 -7.77 -10.57 15.23
CA ASP A 60 -8.49 -10.15 16.44
C ASP A 60 -7.52 -9.93 17.63
N ASP A 61 -6.52 -10.79 17.80
CA ASP A 61 -5.47 -10.60 18.81
C ASP A 61 -4.70 -9.29 18.59
N TRP A 62 -4.33 -8.99 17.34
CA TRP A 62 -3.61 -7.78 16.98
C TRP A 62 -4.47 -6.51 17.07
N ASP A 63 -5.78 -6.61 16.82
CA ASP A 63 -6.71 -5.52 17.07
C ASP A 63 -6.69 -5.09 18.54
N ARG A 64 -6.76 -6.06 19.47
CA ARG A 64 -6.64 -5.78 20.90
C ARG A 64 -5.28 -5.17 21.25
N ILE A 65 -4.18 -5.74 20.74
CA ILE A 65 -2.83 -5.19 20.97
C ILE A 65 -2.73 -3.73 20.48
N ASN A 66 -3.31 -3.42 19.33
CA ASN A 66 -3.28 -2.07 18.78
C ASN A 66 -4.15 -1.11 19.58
N GLN A 67 -5.31 -1.54 20.10
CA GLN A 67 -6.11 -0.74 21.03
C GLN A 67 -5.34 -0.39 22.30
N ASP A 68 -4.62 -1.36 22.89
CA ASP A 68 -3.78 -1.12 24.07
C ASP A 68 -2.63 -0.15 23.77
N ARG A 69 -2.00 -0.28 22.60
CA ARG A 69 -0.95 0.63 22.14
C ARG A 69 -1.48 2.05 21.89
N GLU A 70 -2.67 2.16 21.31
CA GLU A 70 -3.34 3.44 21.06
C GLU A 70 -3.67 4.14 22.38
N ALA A 71 -4.19 3.39 23.36
CA ALA A 71 -4.52 3.91 24.69
C ALA A 71 -3.32 4.54 25.41
N VAL A 72 -2.09 4.07 25.15
CA VAL A 72 -0.85 4.64 25.72
C VAL A 72 -0.09 5.55 24.75
N GLY A 73 -0.69 5.92 23.62
CA GLY A 73 -0.08 6.81 22.62
C GLY A 73 1.15 6.22 21.93
N ARG A 74 1.23 4.88 21.84
CA ARG A 74 2.35 4.13 21.23
C ARG A 74 1.89 3.28 20.04
N LEU A 75 0.74 3.59 19.45
CA LEU A 75 0.30 2.93 18.21
C LEU A 75 1.31 3.27 17.09
N GLY A 76 1.77 2.22 16.42
CA GLY A 76 2.73 2.31 15.33
C GLY A 76 2.21 1.65 14.07
N ILE A 77 2.78 2.04 12.92
CA ILE A 77 2.47 1.46 11.61
C ILE A 77 2.80 -0.04 11.58
N ASP A 78 3.78 -0.50 12.35
CA ASP A 78 4.13 -1.91 12.49
C ASP A 78 2.92 -2.75 12.95
N GLY A 79 2.25 -2.33 14.02
CA GLY A 79 1.09 -3.03 14.57
C GLY A 79 -0.09 -3.01 13.61
N LEU A 80 -0.34 -1.87 12.96
CA LEU A 80 -1.40 -1.74 11.95
C LEU A 80 -1.13 -2.64 10.73
N ALA A 81 0.10 -2.70 10.25
CA ALA A 81 0.48 -3.56 9.13
C ALA A 81 0.28 -5.04 9.48
N VAL A 82 0.67 -5.47 10.68
CA VAL A 82 0.47 -6.86 11.11
C VAL A 82 -1.00 -7.21 11.24
N GLN A 83 -1.81 -6.34 11.87
CA GLN A 83 -3.26 -6.52 11.98
C GLN A 83 -3.90 -6.65 10.59
N VAL A 84 -3.60 -5.73 9.67
CA VAL A 84 -4.18 -5.73 8.33
C VAL A 84 -3.73 -6.94 7.51
N ALA A 85 -2.47 -7.39 7.67
CA ALA A 85 -2.00 -8.60 7.01
C ALA A 85 -2.79 -9.83 7.46
N PHE A 86 -2.98 -10.02 8.78
CA PHE A 86 -3.78 -11.12 9.30
C PHE A 86 -5.26 -11.03 8.89
N ALA A 87 -5.84 -9.83 8.94
CA ALA A 87 -7.22 -9.61 8.48
C ALA A 87 -7.38 -9.93 7.00
N ALA A 88 -6.42 -9.55 6.14
CA ALA A 88 -6.44 -9.84 4.71
C ALA A 88 -6.45 -11.34 4.44
N PHE A 89 -5.51 -12.10 5.00
CA PHE A 89 -5.45 -13.56 4.80
C PHE A 89 -6.49 -14.34 5.61
N GLY A 90 -7.20 -13.70 6.55
CA GLY A 90 -8.35 -14.27 7.26
C GLY A 90 -9.69 -14.08 6.53
N GLY A 91 -9.69 -13.39 5.39
CA GLY A 91 -10.87 -13.12 4.56
C GLY A 91 -11.53 -14.40 4.05
N ARG A 92 -12.86 -14.36 3.92
CA ARG A 92 -13.70 -15.48 3.48
C ARG A 92 -13.88 -15.52 1.96
N THR A 93 -13.59 -14.42 1.27
CA THR A 93 -13.74 -14.29 -0.18
C THR A 93 -12.49 -13.68 -0.79
N LEU A 94 -12.30 -13.89 -2.10
CA LEU A 94 -11.18 -13.27 -2.83
C LEU A 94 -11.26 -11.74 -2.79
N ASP A 95 -12.48 -11.17 -2.79
CA ASP A 95 -12.67 -9.72 -2.70
C ASP A 95 -12.26 -9.18 -1.32
N GLU A 96 -12.58 -9.90 -0.25
CA GLU A 96 -12.12 -9.55 1.11
C GLU A 96 -10.59 -9.60 1.20
N ILE A 97 -9.98 -10.68 0.70
CA ILE A 97 -8.51 -10.84 0.71
C ILE A 97 -7.87 -9.73 -0.11
N ARG A 98 -8.35 -9.48 -1.34
CA ARG A 98 -7.85 -8.42 -2.21
C ARG A 98 -7.99 -7.06 -1.56
N GLY A 99 -9.13 -6.76 -0.95
CA GLY A 99 -9.38 -5.50 -0.23
C GLY A 99 -8.41 -5.31 0.93
N GLY A 100 -8.15 -6.36 1.70
CA GLY A 100 -7.15 -6.35 2.77
C GLY A 100 -5.72 -6.12 2.28
N LEU A 101 -5.31 -6.80 1.20
CA LEU A 101 -3.99 -6.62 0.58
C LEU A 101 -3.81 -5.20 0.03
N VAL A 102 -4.86 -4.61 -0.57
CA VAL A 102 -4.83 -3.21 -0.99
C VAL A 102 -4.65 -2.28 0.22
N ARG A 103 -5.35 -2.52 1.33
CA ARG A 103 -5.15 -1.72 2.56
C ARG A 103 -3.73 -1.85 3.11
N LEU A 104 -3.15 -3.06 3.08
CA LEU A 104 -1.77 -3.29 3.49
C LEU A 104 -0.79 -2.51 2.60
N ALA A 105 -0.97 -2.58 1.28
CA ALA A 105 -0.17 -1.83 0.32
C ALA A 105 -0.28 -0.31 0.54
N SER A 106 -1.50 0.20 0.76
CA SER A 106 -1.74 1.61 1.05
C SER A 106 -1.05 2.08 2.33
N LEU A 107 -1.06 1.26 3.40
CA LEU A 107 -0.33 1.57 4.64
C LEU A 107 1.17 1.66 4.40
N ALA A 108 1.75 0.70 3.67
CA ALA A 108 3.17 0.71 3.34
C ALA A 108 3.56 1.96 2.51
N VAL A 109 2.77 2.27 1.47
CA VAL A 109 2.99 3.45 0.63
C VAL A 109 2.89 4.75 1.44
N ALA A 110 1.89 4.86 2.33
CA ALA A 110 1.74 6.02 3.20
C ALA A 110 2.92 6.18 4.17
N ALA A 111 3.42 5.06 4.72
CA ALA A 111 4.57 5.04 5.62
C ALA A 111 5.85 5.51 4.92
N ILE A 112 6.12 5.00 3.71
CA ILE A 112 7.26 5.45 2.88
C ILE A 112 7.12 6.96 2.60
N GLY A 113 5.93 7.40 2.20
CA GLY A 113 5.68 8.83 1.96
C GLY A 113 5.90 9.71 3.20
N GLN A 114 5.68 9.18 4.41
CA GLN A 114 6.01 9.89 5.66
C GLN A 114 7.52 9.95 5.88
N ILE A 115 8.24 8.83 5.71
CA ILE A 115 9.69 8.77 5.81
C ILE A 115 10.34 9.78 4.85
N ASP A 116 9.89 9.82 3.60
CA ASP A 116 10.43 10.73 2.57
C ASP A 116 10.18 12.22 2.86
N ARG A 117 9.15 12.54 3.65
CA ARG A 117 8.88 13.92 4.09
C ARG A 117 9.72 14.31 5.29
N GLU A 118 9.95 13.38 6.22
CA GLU A 118 10.74 13.63 7.44
C GLU A 118 12.25 13.59 7.18
N GLY A 119 12.69 12.86 6.15
CA GLY A 119 14.10 12.78 5.73
C GLY A 119 14.58 13.92 4.82
N LYS A 120 13.72 14.90 4.52
CA LYS A 120 14.06 16.13 3.76
C LYS A 120 14.14 17.33 4.69
#